data_AF-A0A328DXH8-F1
#
_entry.id   AF-A0A328DXH8-F1
#
_cell.length_a   1.000
_cell.length_b   1.000
_cell.length_c   1.000
_cell.angle_alpha   90.00
_cell.angle_beta   90.00
_cell.angle_gamma   90.00
#
_symmetry.space_group_name_H-M   'P 1'
#
loop_
_entity.id
_entity.type
_entity.pdbx_description
1 polymer ?
#
loop_
_entity_poly.entity_id
_entity_poly.type
_entity_poly.pdbx_seq_one_letter_code
_entity_poly.pdbx_strand_id
1 'polypeptide(L)'
;MNSTVFKGANVFMSRNLVPPEDFDALHDTLKRNGAQVFLCCDPSRNGPYDFHVISSMDHEKFEDLLSKGCNLIGPRCIRFCANECRKLPSKGFTCCFAMEGVKVLASGFAVDEKLKIRKLVKAMGGVFQEKASMDVNIVIVKNVLAAKYWWAVNIWKKSIVSITWLHQCWKEHHFLAPESFRVQPFSGLTISVTRIPADERKEVESIVIQNGGKYSPELTKSCTHLICDISFLYALFIFYHQLIVLHCL
;
A
#
# COMPACT_ATOMS: atom_id res chain seq x y z
N MET A 1 2.75 37.43 -5.96
CA MET A 1 3.96 37.51 -5.11
C MET A 1 4.86 36.34 -5.49
N ASN A 2 6.11 36.60 -5.87
CA ASN A 2 7.07 35.52 -6.14
C ASN A 2 7.54 34.94 -4.80
N SER A 3 7.15 33.70 -4.51
CA SER A 3 7.69 32.95 -3.38
C SER A 3 9.15 32.58 -3.70
N THR A 4 10.03 32.58 -2.71
CA THR A 4 11.44 32.15 -2.87
C THR A 4 11.72 30.82 -2.19
N VAL A 5 10.66 30.02 -2.00
CA VAL A 5 10.69 28.75 -1.25
C VAL A 5 11.72 27.75 -1.78
N PHE A 6 12.02 27.76 -3.09
CA PHE A 6 13.00 26.87 -3.72
C PHE A 6 14.34 27.55 -4.00
N LYS A 7 14.60 28.73 -3.43
CA LYS A 7 15.88 29.43 -3.60
C LYS A 7 17.05 28.54 -3.16
N GLY A 8 17.99 28.33 -4.07
CA GLY A 8 19.18 27.48 -3.86
C GLY A 8 18.98 26.00 -4.24
N ALA A 9 17.78 25.59 -4.68
CA ALA A 9 17.56 24.26 -5.22
C ALA A 9 17.95 24.20 -6.71
N ASN A 10 18.73 23.18 -7.07
CA ASN A 10 19.05 22.81 -8.45
C ASN A 10 18.11 21.69 -8.87
N VAL A 11 17.26 21.93 -9.85
CA VAL A 11 16.24 20.96 -10.29
C VAL A 11 16.50 20.54 -11.72
N PHE A 12 16.78 19.26 -11.90
CA PHE A 12 17.06 18.59 -13.17
C PHE A 12 15.76 17.99 -13.71
N MET A 13 15.31 18.49 -14.86
CA MET A 13 14.05 18.09 -15.47
C MET A 13 14.28 17.69 -16.94
N SER A 14 14.09 16.41 -17.25
CA SER A 14 14.23 15.87 -18.60
C SER A 14 12.88 15.65 -19.26
N ARG A 15 12.78 15.97 -20.56
CA ARG A 15 11.57 15.72 -21.37
C ARG A 15 11.19 14.23 -21.48
N ASN A 16 12.14 13.33 -21.19
CA ASN A 16 11.87 11.88 -21.19
C ASN A 16 11.32 11.37 -19.85
N LEU A 17 11.50 12.14 -18.76
CA LEU A 17 11.14 11.73 -17.40
C LEU A 17 9.85 12.39 -16.89
N VAL A 18 9.37 13.41 -17.61
CA VAL A 18 8.22 14.21 -17.25
C VAL A 18 7.25 14.23 -18.43
N PRO A 19 5.96 13.91 -18.22
CA PRO A 19 4.95 13.96 -19.27
C PRO A 19 4.88 15.34 -19.93
N PRO A 20 4.74 15.42 -21.26
CA PRO A 20 4.70 16.69 -21.98
C PRO A 20 3.64 17.67 -21.45
N GLU A 21 2.48 17.16 -21.04
CA GLU A 21 1.36 17.93 -20.51
C GLU A 21 1.66 18.65 -19.19
N ASP A 22 2.61 18.13 -18.40
CA ASP A 22 2.99 18.71 -17.11
C ASP A 22 4.29 19.55 -17.22
N PHE A 23 5.06 19.41 -18.30
CA PHE A 23 6.43 19.91 -18.39
C PHE A 23 6.53 21.44 -18.22
N ASP A 24 5.80 22.20 -19.02
CA ASP A 24 5.89 23.66 -19.02
C ASP A 24 5.32 24.24 -17.70
N ALA A 25 4.20 23.69 -17.24
CA ALA A 25 3.58 24.09 -15.98
C ALA A 25 4.51 23.86 -14.76
N LEU A 26 5.23 22.74 -14.73
CA LEU A 26 6.21 22.43 -13.68
C LEU A 26 7.42 23.35 -13.77
N HIS A 27 7.98 23.53 -14.97
CA HIS A 27 9.11 24.41 -15.22
C HIS A 27 8.83 25.84 -14.71
N ASP A 28 7.67 26.39 -15.06
CA ASP A 28 7.27 27.73 -14.65
C ASP A 28 6.98 27.82 -13.16
N THR A 29 6.44 26.77 -12.56
CA THR A 29 6.25 26.69 -11.10
C THR A 29 7.58 26.71 -10.38
N LEU A 30 8.57 25.92 -10.82
CA LEU A 30 9.90 25.88 -10.22
C LEU A 30 10.61 27.23 -10.33
N LYS A 31 10.62 27.85 -11.52
CA LYS A 31 11.27 29.15 -11.75
C LYS A 31 10.62 30.27 -10.94
N ARG A 32 9.28 30.36 -10.92
CA ARG A 32 8.56 31.37 -10.13
C ARG A 32 8.82 31.24 -8.62
N ASN A 33 9.17 30.05 -8.16
CA ASN A 33 9.50 29.77 -6.76
C ASN A 33 11.01 29.87 -6.45
N GLY A 34 11.83 30.32 -7.41
CA GLY A 34 13.25 30.60 -7.22
C GLY A 34 14.21 29.42 -7.38
N ALA A 35 13.76 28.29 -7.92
CA ALA A 35 14.64 27.16 -8.24
C ALA A 35 15.48 27.44 -9.48
N GLN A 36 16.71 26.92 -9.50
CA GLN A 36 17.52 26.85 -10.72
C GLN A 36 17.16 25.57 -11.48
N VAL A 37 16.59 25.71 -12.68
CA VAL A 37 16.09 24.56 -13.46
C VAL A 37 17.06 24.24 -14.61
N PHE A 38 17.49 22.97 -14.69
CA PHE A 38 18.34 22.41 -15.72
C PHE A 38 17.54 21.42 -16.58
N LEU A 39 17.52 21.62 -17.90
CA LEU A 39 16.73 20.80 -18.83
C LEU A 39 17.47 19.51 -19.24
N CYS A 40 17.96 18.77 -18.25
CA CYS A 40 18.70 17.52 -18.46
C CYS A 40 18.42 16.54 -17.31
N CYS A 41 18.97 15.33 -17.46
CA CYS A 41 19.09 14.37 -16.37
C CYS A 41 20.58 14.06 -16.23
N ASP A 42 21.15 14.36 -15.06
CA ASP A 42 22.58 14.18 -14.79
C ASP A 42 22.77 13.36 -13.50
N PRO A 43 22.98 12.04 -13.62
CA PRO A 43 23.16 11.17 -12.46
C PRO A 43 24.39 11.49 -11.60
N SER A 44 25.33 12.32 -12.07
CA SER A 44 26.47 12.79 -11.25
C SER A 44 26.08 13.88 -10.25
N ARG A 45 24.91 14.51 -10.44
CA ARG A 45 24.38 15.58 -9.60
C ARG A 45 23.53 15.01 -8.48
N ASN A 46 24.19 14.64 -7.38
CA ASN A 46 23.59 14.04 -6.20
C ASN A 46 23.83 14.86 -4.92
N GLY A 47 24.09 16.16 -5.07
CA GLY A 47 24.23 17.06 -3.92
C GLY A 47 22.94 17.18 -3.09
N PRO A 48 23.03 17.66 -1.84
CA PRO A 48 21.87 17.79 -0.94
C PRO A 48 20.80 18.78 -1.43
N TYR A 49 21.15 19.64 -2.39
CA TYR A 49 20.26 20.61 -3.04
C TYR A 49 20.03 20.31 -4.53
N ASP A 50 20.53 19.18 -5.03
CA ASP A 50 20.28 18.70 -6.38
C ASP A 50 19.07 17.74 -6.36
N PHE A 51 18.06 18.02 -7.17
CA PHE A 51 16.81 17.26 -7.26
C PHE A 51 16.53 16.87 -8.70
N HIS A 52 16.13 15.63 -8.95
CA HIS A 52 15.75 15.13 -10.27
C HIS A 52 14.25 14.87 -10.33
N VAL A 53 13.60 15.43 -11.35
CA VAL A 53 12.17 15.23 -11.57
C VAL A 53 11.94 13.93 -12.32
N ILE A 54 11.15 13.03 -11.74
CA ILE A 54 10.76 11.76 -12.36
C ILE A 54 9.31 11.41 -12.03
N SER A 55 8.51 11.16 -13.06
CA SER A 55 7.07 10.94 -12.89
C SER A 55 6.70 9.49 -12.62
N SER A 56 7.53 8.52 -13.02
CA SER A 56 7.25 7.09 -12.85
C SER A 56 8.43 6.34 -12.23
N MET A 57 8.12 5.47 -11.27
CA MET A 57 9.09 4.55 -10.67
C MET A 57 9.47 3.38 -11.58
N ASP A 58 8.68 3.14 -12.63
CA ASP A 58 8.92 2.06 -13.59
C ASP A 58 9.84 2.50 -14.74
N HIS A 59 10.27 3.75 -14.75
CA HIS A 59 11.18 4.27 -15.76
C HIS A 59 12.59 3.68 -15.57
N GLU A 60 13.27 3.29 -16.66
CA GLU A 60 14.61 2.64 -16.64
C GLU A 60 15.67 3.38 -15.80
N LYS A 61 15.65 4.72 -15.84
CA LYS A 61 16.56 5.59 -15.08
C LYS A 61 16.26 5.71 -13.58
N PHE A 62 15.09 5.24 -13.12
CA PHE A 62 14.67 5.43 -11.74
C PHE A 62 15.64 4.78 -10.75
N GLU A 63 15.93 3.48 -10.94
CA GLU A 63 16.83 2.75 -10.05
C GLU A 63 18.29 3.20 -10.20
N ASP A 64 18.73 3.61 -11.41
CA ASP A 64 20.07 4.19 -11.61
C ASP A 64 20.28 5.47 -10.79
N LEU A 65 19.36 6.43 -10.89
CA LEU A 65 19.43 7.67 -10.12
C LEU A 65 19.32 7.44 -8.62
N LEU A 66 18.42 6.53 -8.21
CA LEU A 66 18.25 6.19 -6.80
C LEU A 66 19.53 5.55 -6.22
N SER A 67 20.17 4.66 -6.98
CA SER A 67 21.42 4.00 -6.56
C SER A 67 22.60 4.96 -6.43
N LYS A 68 22.61 6.04 -7.21
CA LYS A 68 23.61 7.12 -7.16
C LYS A 68 23.36 8.16 -6.06
N GLY A 69 22.29 7.99 -5.28
CA GLY A 69 21.94 8.87 -4.17
C GLY A 69 21.29 10.18 -4.59
N CYS A 70 20.75 10.27 -5.81
CA CYS A 70 20.03 11.47 -6.25
C CYS A 70 18.73 11.66 -5.45
N ASN A 71 18.37 12.91 -5.16
CA ASN A 71 17.05 13.23 -4.62
C ASN A 71 16.03 13.20 -5.76
N LEU A 72 15.07 12.29 -5.71
CA LEU A 72 14.06 12.11 -6.74
C LEU A 72 12.73 12.71 -6.28
N ILE A 73 12.11 13.52 -7.13
CA ILE A 73 10.83 14.17 -6.82
C ILE A 73 9.83 14.03 -7.97
N GLY A 74 8.57 13.81 -7.62
CA GLY A 74 7.47 13.75 -8.60
C GLY A 74 6.86 15.12 -8.89
N PRO A 75 6.17 15.28 -10.04
CA PRO A 75 5.39 16.48 -10.37
C PRO A 75 4.45 16.97 -9.27
N ARG A 76 3.73 16.03 -8.64
CA ARG A 76 2.74 16.32 -7.60
C ARG A 76 3.40 16.86 -6.33
N CYS A 77 4.54 16.28 -5.94
CA CYS A 77 5.38 16.79 -4.85
C CYS A 77 5.78 18.25 -5.07
N ILE A 78 6.28 18.61 -6.26
CA ILE A 78 6.73 19.97 -6.56
C ILE A 78 5.57 20.98 -6.41
N ARG A 79 4.42 20.66 -7.02
CA ARG A 79 3.25 21.54 -6.99
C ARG A 79 2.72 21.73 -5.56
N PHE A 80 2.67 20.66 -4.78
CA PHE A 80 2.30 20.74 -3.37
C PHE A 80 3.28 21.61 -2.56
N CYS A 81 4.59 21.38 -2.70
CA CYS A 81 5.61 22.17 -2.01
C CYS A 81 5.54 23.67 -2.37
N ALA A 82 5.27 23.99 -3.63
CA ALA A 82 5.13 25.37 -4.08
C ALA A 82 3.90 26.05 -3.45
N ASN A 83 2.76 25.35 -3.41
CA ASN A 83 1.51 25.88 -2.86
C ASN A 83 1.60 26.08 -1.34
N GLU A 84 2.13 25.09 -0.62
CA GLU A 84 2.24 25.10 0.85
C GLU A 84 3.47 25.87 1.35
N CYS A 85 4.25 26.51 0.47
CA CYS A 85 5.49 27.20 0.81
C CYS A 85 6.48 26.32 1.60
N ARG A 86 6.64 25.06 1.20
CA ARG A 86 7.54 24.08 1.81
C ARG A 86 8.76 23.80 0.95
N LYS A 87 9.90 23.49 1.58
CA LYS A 87 11.12 23.06 0.88
C LYS A 87 10.92 21.70 0.19
N LEU A 88 11.66 21.47 -0.88
CA LEU A 88 11.70 20.18 -1.57
C LEU A 88 12.31 19.08 -0.65
N PRO A 89 11.76 17.85 -0.68
CA PRO A 89 12.24 16.77 0.17
C PRO A 89 13.52 16.13 -0.36
N SER A 90 14.47 15.84 0.52
CA SER A 90 15.75 15.18 0.24
C SER A 90 15.83 13.77 0.82
N LYS A 91 14.74 12.99 0.72
CA LYS A 91 14.60 11.65 1.34
C LYS A 91 14.50 10.52 0.31
N GLY A 92 15.41 10.49 -0.65
CA GLY A 92 15.35 9.54 -1.77
C GLY A 92 14.25 9.93 -2.75
N PHE A 93 13.24 9.09 -2.97
CA PHE A 93 12.11 9.39 -3.86
C PHE A 93 10.86 9.86 -3.11
N THR A 94 10.30 11.00 -3.51
CA THR A 94 8.98 11.49 -3.06
C THR A 94 8.11 11.86 -4.26
N CYS A 95 7.06 11.08 -4.50
CA CYS A 95 6.09 11.31 -5.57
C CYS A 95 5.05 12.37 -5.19
N CYS A 96 4.46 12.24 -3.99
CA CYS A 96 3.47 13.14 -3.42
C CYS A 96 3.46 13.04 -1.89
N PHE A 97 2.57 13.77 -1.22
CA PHE A 97 2.43 13.78 0.24
C PHE A 97 1.10 13.16 0.71
N ALA A 98 0.49 12.30 -0.11
CA ALA A 98 -0.81 11.69 0.17
C ALA A 98 -0.83 10.87 1.48
N MET A 99 0.30 10.39 1.95
CA MET A 99 0.41 9.63 3.20
C MET A 99 1.19 10.37 4.29
N GLU A 100 1.34 11.69 4.16
CA GLU A 100 2.03 12.48 5.18
C GLU A 100 1.37 12.32 6.56
N GLY A 101 2.18 12.02 7.57
CA GLY A 101 1.71 11.76 8.94
C GLY A 101 1.10 10.37 9.16
N VAL A 102 0.99 9.55 8.12
CA VAL A 102 0.39 8.20 8.20
C VAL A 102 1.48 7.14 8.45
N LYS A 103 1.27 6.32 9.47
CA LYS A 103 2.08 5.14 9.80
C LYS A 103 1.37 3.88 9.35
N VAL A 104 2.05 3.08 8.53
CA VAL A 104 1.50 1.88 7.86
C VAL A 104 2.27 0.64 8.27
N LEU A 105 1.55 -0.42 8.61
CA LEU A 105 2.08 -1.76 8.85
C LEU A 105 1.54 -2.72 7.77
N ALA A 106 2.36 -3.67 7.31
CA ALA A 106 1.92 -4.72 6.39
C ALA A 106 2.09 -6.13 6.97
N SER A 107 1.07 -6.98 6.81
CA SER A 107 1.05 -8.36 7.35
C SER A 107 0.49 -9.37 6.36
N GLY A 108 1.02 -10.60 6.38
CA GLY A 108 0.60 -11.69 5.49
C GLY A 108 1.21 -11.66 4.09
N PHE A 109 2.14 -10.75 3.83
CA PHE A 109 2.84 -10.61 2.55
C PHE A 109 4.25 -11.23 2.60
N ALA A 110 4.74 -11.70 1.46
CA ALA A 110 6.13 -12.12 1.27
C ALA A 110 7.10 -10.94 1.44
N VAL A 111 8.39 -11.22 1.59
CA VAL A 111 9.41 -10.20 1.86
C VAL A 111 9.48 -9.16 0.74
N ASP A 112 9.49 -9.61 -0.51
CA ASP A 112 9.52 -8.77 -1.71
C ASP A 112 8.24 -7.93 -1.87
N GLU A 113 7.06 -8.51 -1.60
CA GLU A 113 5.79 -7.79 -1.57
C GLU A 113 5.82 -6.66 -0.52
N LYS A 114 6.34 -6.94 0.69
CA LYS A 114 6.51 -5.91 1.74
C LYS A 114 7.47 -4.81 1.34
N LEU A 115 8.55 -5.14 0.62
CA LEU A 115 9.48 -4.13 0.10
C LEU A 115 8.78 -3.17 -0.87
N LYS A 116 7.91 -3.68 -1.75
CA LYS A 116 7.11 -2.86 -2.67
C LYS A 116 6.14 -1.96 -1.90
N ILE A 117 5.41 -2.51 -0.93
CA ILE A 117 4.53 -1.73 -0.05
C ILE A 117 5.30 -0.60 0.65
N ARG A 118 6.47 -0.93 1.22
CA ARG A 118 7.35 0.05 1.88
C ARG A 118 7.78 1.15 0.93
N LYS A 119 8.18 0.81 -0.31
CA LYS A 119 8.58 1.79 -1.35
C LYS A 119 7.42 2.76 -1.64
N LEU A 120 6.21 2.25 -1.88
CA LEU A 120 5.03 3.07 -2.18
C LEU A 120 4.64 4.00 -1.02
N VAL A 121 4.56 3.47 0.21
CA VAL A 121 4.22 4.26 1.40
C VAL A 121 5.21 5.40 1.60
N LYS A 122 6.53 5.10 1.53
CA LYS A 122 7.57 6.13 1.68
C LYS A 122 7.54 7.16 0.56
N ALA A 123 7.32 6.74 -0.68
CA ALA A 123 7.24 7.63 -1.83
C ALA A 123 6.04 8.59 -1.76
N MET A 124 4.97 8.24 -1.02
CA MET A 124 3.83 9.12 -0.76
C MET A 124 3.96 9.93 0.54
N GLY A 125 5.14 9.94 1.18
CA GLY A 125 5.41 10.71 2.39
C GLY A 125 5.00 10.02 3.71
N GLY A 126 4.57 8.76 3.66
CA GLY A 126 4.21 7.97 4.83
C GLY A 126 5.39 7.26 5.50
N VAL A 127 5.12 6.69 6.66
CA VAL A 127 6.09 5.92 7.44
C VAL A 127 5.69 4.45 7.45
N PHE A 128 6.54 3.59 6.90
CA PHE A 128 6.35 2.15 6.99
C PHE A 128 6.97 1.60 8.28
N GLN A 129 6.19 0.86 9.07
CA GLN A 129 6.62 0.22 10.31
C GLN A 129 6.83 -1.27 10.12
N GLU A 130 7.98 -1.78 10.57
CA GLU A 130 8.31 -3.22 10.52
C GLU A 130 7.63 -4.03 11.64
N LYS A 131 7.35 -3.37 12.75
CA LYS A 131 6.81 -3.99 13.97
C LYS A 131 5.44 -3.38 14.27
N ALA A 132 4.57 -4.20 14.85
CA ALA A 132 3.29 -3.75 15.33
C ALA A 132 3.47 -2.85 16.56
N SER A 133 2.80 -1.70 16.56
CA SER A 133 2.87 -0.71 17.63
C SER A 133 1.56 0.08 17.71
N MET A 134 1.33 0.73 18.85
CA MET A 134 0.09 1.48 19.10
C MET A 134 -0.04 2.74 18.26
N ASP A 135 1.03 3.22 17.64
CA ASP A 135 1.05 4.42 16.81
C ASP A 135 0.80 4.14 15.32
N VAL A 136 0.67 2.88 14.89
CA VAL A 136 0.23 2.51 13.53
C VAL A 136 -1.12 3.15 13.23
N ASN A 137 -1.32 3.78 12.08
CA ASN A 137 -2.63 4.29 11.66
C ASN A 137 -3.39 3.23 10.86
N ILE A 138 -2.72 2.63 9.87
CA ILE A 138 -3.32 1.70 8.90
C ILE A 138 -2.58 0.36 8.93
N VAL A 139 -3.32 -0.74 8.93
CA VAL A 139 -2.77 -2.09 8.81
C VAL A 139 -3.22 -2.68 7.48
N ILE A 140 -2.28 -2.81 6.55
CA ILE A 140 -2.52 -3.50 5.27
C ILE A 140 -2.32 -4.99 5.50
N VAL A 141 -3.34 -5.80 5.22
CA VAL A 141 -3.25 -7.25 5.34
C VAL A 141 -3.51 -7.93 3.99
N LYS A 142 -2.83 -9.05 3.74
CA LYS A 142 -3.09 -9.87 2.55
C LYS A 142 -4.48 -10.51 2.62
N ASN A 143 -4.87 -10.97 3.81
CA ASN A 143 -6.12 -11.64 4.11
C ASN A 143 -6.30 -11.78 5.64
N VAL A 144 -7.38 -12.42 6.10
CA VAL A 144 -7.69 -12.56 7.54
C VAL A 144 -6.77 -13.54 8.28
N LEU A 145 -6.03 -14.38 7.55
CA LEU A 145 -5.05 -15.32 8.12
C LEU A 145 -3.71 -14.64 8.48
N ALA A 146 -3.55 -13.37 8.12
CA ALA A 146 -2.33 -12.64 8.39
C ALA A 146 -2.08 -12.53 9.91
N ALA A 147 -0.87 -12.84 10.38
CA ALA A 147 -0.55 -12.94 11.82
C ALA A 147 -0.89 -11.68 12.65
N LYS A 148 -0.86 -10.49 12.05
CA LYS A 148 -1.21 -9.22 12.72
C LYS A 148 -2.65 -8.76 12.50
N TYR A 149 -3.48 -9.55 11.80
CA TYR A 149 -4.89 -9.25 11.58
C TYR A 149 -5.65 -9.17 12.90
N TRP A 150 -5.64 -10.25 13.69
CA TRP A 150 -6.34 -10.31 14.98
C TRP A 150 -5.86 -9.26 15.98
N TRP A 151 -4.54 -8.98 16.00
CA TRP A 151 -3.98 -7.89 16.78
C TRP A 151 -4.61 -6.55 16.40
N ALA A 152 -4.75 -6.27 15.10
CA ALA A 152 -5.34 -5.03 14.61
C ALA A 152 -6.85 -4.96 14.87
N VAL A 153 -7.57 -6.09 14.83
CA VAL A 153 -9.01 -6.16 15.14
C VAL A 153 -9.26 -5.84 16.61
N ASN A 154 -8.45 -6.42 17.51
CA ASN A 154 -8.64 -6.29 18.96
C ASN A 154 -8.13 -4.96 19.52
N ILE A 155 -7.27 -4.24 18.80
CA ILE A 155 -6.83 -2.89 19.18
C ILE A 155 -7.76 -1.87 18.53
N TRP A 156 -8.55 -1.19 19.37
CA TRP A 156 -9.55 -0.24 18.91
C TRP A 156 -8.94 0.90 18.06
N LYS A 157 -9.60 1.20 16.93
CA LYS A 157 -9.33 2.30 15.96
C LYS A 157 -8.19 2.06 14.95
N LYS A 158 -7.75 0.83 14.68
CA LYS A 158 -6.86 0.55 13.53
C LYS A 158 -7.68 0.25 12.29
N SER A 159 -7.46 0.99 11.21
CA SER A 159 -8.10 0.68 9.93
C SER A 159 -7.36 -0.48 9.26
N ILE A 160 -8.07 -1.60 9.09
CA ILE A 160 -7.55 -2.80 8.44
C ILE A 160 -8.04 -2.80 7.00
N VAL A 161 -7.11 -2.75 6.06
CA VAL A 161 -7.43 -2.64 4.63
C VAL A 161 -6.66 -3.67 3.82
N SER A 162 -7.16 -3.95 2.62
CA SER A 162 -6.42 -4.74 1.63
C SER A 162 -5.38 -3.87 0.90
N ILE A 163 -4.45 -4.52 0.18
CA ILE A 163 -3.41 -3.82 -0.60
C ILE A 163 -3.99 -2.90 -1.70
N THR A 164 -5.23 -3.15 -2.14
CA THR A 164 -5.90 -2.33 -3.16
C THR A 164 -6.03 -0.87 -2.73
N TRP A 165 -6.22 -0.60 -1.42
CA TRP A 165 -6.24 0.75 -0.87
C TRP A 165 -4.97 1.53 -1.21
N LEU A 166 -3.80 0.92 -0.97
CA LEU A 166 -2.50 1.54 -1.22
C LEU A 166 -2.30 1.80 -2.72
N HIS A 167 -2.70 0.85 -3.56
CA HIS A 167 -2.62 1.01 -5.02
C HIS A 167 -3.55 2.12 -5.55
N GLN A 168 -4.76 2.26 -5.00
CA GLN A 168 -5.65 3.36 -5.39
C GLN A 168 -5.13 4.71 -4.88
N CYS A 169 -4.64 4.79 -3.63
CA CYS A 169 -3.99 6.00 -3.13
C CYS A 169 -2.80 6.41 -4.00
N TRP A 170 -2.01 5.43 -4.47
CA TRP A 170 -0.90 5.65 -5.38
C TRP A 170 -1.37 6.20 -6.73
N LYS A 171 -2.39 5.58 -7.33
CA LYS A 171 -2.95 5.97 -8.63
C LYS A 171 -3.57 7.37 -8.60
N GLU A 172 -4.30 7.69 -7.54
CA GLU A 172 -5.00 8.96 -7.40
C GLU A 172 -4.12 10.06 -6.79
N HIS A 173 -2.95 9.70 -6.27
CA HIS A 173 -2.08 10.56 -5.47
C HIS A 173 -2.83 11.26 -4.33
N HIS A 174 -3.75 10.54 -3.70
CA HIS A 174 -4.65 11.05 -2.67
C HIS A 174 -4.82 10.06 -1.52
N PHE A 175 -5.09 10.59 -0.32
CA PHE A 175 -5.44 9.74 0.82
C PHE A 175 -6.90 9.31 0.70
N LEU A 176 -7.15 8.04 0.41
CA LEU A 176 -8.50 7.52 0.31
C LEU A 176 -9.00 7.02 1.67
N ALA A 177 -10.31 7.21 1.91
CA ALA A 177 -10.98 6.72 3.11
C ALA A 177 -10.78 5.19 3.26
N PRO A 178 -10.05 4.72 4.29
CA PRO A 178 -9.74 3.30 4.47
C PRO A 178 -10.98 2.40 4.59
N GLU A 179 -12.11 2.95 5.02
CA GLU A 179 -13.36 2.23 5.28
C GLU A 179 -13.88 1.51 4.04
N SER A 180 -13.70 2.09 2.86
CA SER A 180 -14.13 1.52 1.58
C SER A 180 -13.25 0.36 1.09
N PHE A 181 -12.14 0.07 1.77
CA PHE A 181 -11.15 -0.92 1.36
C PHE A 181 -10.90 -2.00 2.42
N ARG A 182 -11.85 -2.15 3.35
CA ARG A 182 -11.80 -3.17 4.41
C ARG A 182 -11.67 -4.56 3.80
N VAL A 183 -10.90 -5.39 4.48
CA VAL A 183 -10.75 -6.79 4.11
C VAL A 183 -12.04 -7.53 4.43
N GLN A 184 -12.55 -8.27 3.44
CA GLN A 184 -13.77 -9.06 3.62
C GLN A 184 -13.55 -10.19 4.65
N PRO A 185 -14.59 -10.59 5.41
CA PRO A 185 -14.45 -11.50 6.54
C PRO A 185 -13.84 -12.86 6.20
N PHE A 186 -14.05 -13.38 4.99
CA PHE A 186 -13.51 -14.68 4.57
C PHE A 186 -12.38 -14.57 3.56
N SER A 187 -11.81 -13.37 3.36
CA SER A 187 -10.66 -13.17 2.48
C SER A 187 -9.55 -14.16 2.84
N GLY A 188 -9.06 -14.90 1.83
CA GLY A 188 -8.00 -15.90 1.97
C GLY A 188 -8.42 -17.23 2.62
N LEU A 189 -9.69 -17.39 3.01
CA LEU A 189 -10.19 -18.66 3.51
C LEU A 189 -10.60 -19.58 2.36
N THR A 190 -10.30 -20.87 2.48
CA THR A 190 -10.86 -21.92 1.63
C THR A 190 -11.66 -22.85 2.53
N ILE A 191 -12.97 -22.83 2.39
CA ILE A 191 -13.92 -23.44 3.32
C ILE A 191 -14.56 -24.63 2.64
N SER A 192 -14.47 -25.80 3.28
CA SER A 192 -15.24 -26.98 2.89
C SER A 192 -16.29 -27.27 3.95
N VAL A 193 -17.31 -28.06 3.60
CA VAL A 193 -18.35 -28.47 4.54
C VAL A 193 -18.54 -29.98 4.50
N THR A 194 -18.89 -30.55 5.65
CA THR A 194 -19.22 -31.97 5.79
C THR A 194 -20.46 -32.14 6.64
N ARG A 195 -21.24 -33.19 6.35
CA ARG A 195 -22.49 -33.52 7.06
C ARG A 195 -23.57 -32.42 7.05
N ILE A 196 -23.45 -31.43 6.17
CA ILE A 196 -24.48 -30.42 5.91
C ILE A 196 -25.39 -30.91 4.76
N PRO A 197 -26.73 -30.83 4.91
CA PRO A 197 -27.70 -31.10 3.86
C PRO A 197 -27.40 -30.36 2.55
N ALA A 198 -27.82 -30.94 1.41
CA ALA A 198 -27.42 -30.45 0.09
C ALA A 198 -27.98 -29.05 -0.24
N ASP A 199 -29.14 -28.72 0.29
CA ASP A 199 -29.80 -27.42 0.21
C ASP A 199 -29.05 -26.35 1.04
N GLU A 200 -28.75 -26.64 2.31
CA GLU A 200 -27.94 -25.76 3.17
C GLU A 200 -26.52 -25.56 2.63
N ARG A 201 -25.95 -26.58 1.98
CA ARG A 201 -24.62 -26.51 1.35
C ARG A 201 -24.51 -25.37 0.35
N LYS A 202 -25.56 -25.15 -0.46
CA LYS A 202 -25.59 -24.09 -1.46
C LYS A 202 -25.66 -22.71 -0.82
N GLU A 203 -26.39 -22.60 0.29
CA GLU A 203 -26.46 -21.36 1.07
C GLU A 203 -25.08 -21.03 1.68
N VAL A 204 -24.42 -22.03 2.29
CA VAL A 204 -23.06 -21.85 2.83
C VAL A 204 -22.07 -21.47 1.72
N GLU A 205 -22.10 -22.14 0.57
CA GLU A 205 -21.26 -21.77 -0.58
C GLU A 205 -21.47 -20.30 -0.99
N SER A 206 -22.73 -19.88 -1.11
CA SER A 206 -23.09 -18.50 -1.45
C SER A 206 -22.56 -17.49 -0.42
N ILE A 207 -22.76 -17.76 0.88
CA ILE A 207 -22.25 -16.93 1.97
C ILE A 207 -20.72 -16.84 1.95
N VAL A 208 -20.03 -17.95 1.71
CA VAL A 208 -18.57 -18.01 1.63
C VAL A 208 -18.06 -17.11 0.51
N ILE A 209 -18.62 -17.24 -0.69
CA ILE A 209 -18.20 -16.47 -1.88
C ILE A 209 -18.53 -14.98 -1.72
N GLN A 210 -19.73 -14.63 -1.25
CA GLN A 210 -20.15 -13.24 -1.05
C GLN A 210 -19.26 -12.48 -0.06
N ASN A 211 -18.69 -13.20 0.91
CA ASN A 211 -17.80 -12.64 1.93
C ASN A 211 -16.30 -12.82 1.60
N GLY A 212 -15.96 -13.11 0.35
CA GLY A 212 -14.59 -13.09 -0.17
C GLY A 212 -13.77 -14.36 0.07
N GLY A 213 -14.42 -15.44 0.50
CA GLY A 213 -13.81 -16.75 0.66
C GLY A 213 -13.91 -17.61 -0.59
N LYS A 214 -13.20 -18.74 -0.57
CA LYS A 214 -13.32 -19.79 -1.58
C LYS A 214 -14.06 -20.98 -0.98
N TYR A 215 -15.11 -21.43 -1.64
CA TYR A 215 -15.77 -22.68 -1.28
C TYR A 215 -15.05 -23.87 -1.94
N SER A 216 -14.95 -24.99 -1.22
CA SER A 216 -14.38 -26.24 -1.71
C SER A 216 -15.37 -27.39 -1.46
N PRO A 217 -15.95 -28.02 -2.50
CA PRO A 217 -16.92 -29.09 -2.33
C PRO A 217 -16.33 -30.34 -1.66
N GLU A 218 -15.01 -30.52 -1.80
CA GLU A 218 -14.23 -31.59 -1.20
C GLU A 218 -13.20 -31.02 -0.22
N LEU A 219 -12.93 -31.78 0.86
CA LEU A 219 -11.87 -31.44 1.81
C LEU A 219 -10.50 -31.77 1.20
N THR A 220 -9.72 -30.74 0.91
CA THR A 220 -8.36 -30.87 0.37
C THR A 220 -7.33 -30.25 1.31
N LYS A 221 -6.04 -30.51 1.08
CA LYS A 221 -4.94 -29.86 1.83
C LYS A 221 -4.92 -28.33 1.69
N SER A 222 -5.61 -27.78 0.70
CA SER A 222 -5.72 -26.32 0.49
C SER A 222 -6.85 -25.68 1.30
N CYS A 223 -7.75 -26.49 1.88
CA CYS A 223 -8.79 -26.00 2.77
C CYS A 223 -8.17 -25.44 4.04
N THR A 224 -8.65 -24.27 4.47
CA THR A 224 -8.24 -23.63 5.71
C THR A 224 -9.23 -23.92 6.83
N HIS A 225 -10.49 -24.17 6.50
CA HIS A 225 -11.56 -24.44 7.46
C HIS A 225 -12.48 -25.57 6.94
N LEU A 226 -13.07 -26.31 7.88
CA LEU A 226 -14.12 -27.28 7.62
C LEU A 226 -15.31 -26.95 8.53
N ILE A 227 -16.48 -26.71 7.93
CA ILE A 227 -17.73 -26.54 8.67
C ILE A 227 -18.42 -27.91 8.78
N CYS A 228 -18.90 -28.27 9.96
CA CYS A 228 -19.59 -29.52 10.20
C CYS A 228 -20.80 -29.29 11.10
N ASP A 229 -21.93 -29.92 10.77
CA ASP A 229 -23.03 -30.06 11.71
C ASP A 229 -22.64 -31.13 12.76
N ILE A 230 -22.63 -30.76 14.04
CA ILE A 230 -22.17 -31.60 15.15
C ILE A 230 -23.35 -32.10 16.00
N SER A 231 -24.57 -32.14 15.45
CA SER A 231 -25.77 -32.62 16.16
C SER A 231 -25.64 -34.02 16.82
N PHE A 232 -24.59 -34.82 16.52
CA PHE A 232 -24.43 -36.19 17.04
C PHE A 232 -23.02 -36.67 17.46
N LEU A 233 -21.99 -35.84 17.60
CA LEU A 233 -20.69 -36.35 18.08
C LEU A 233 -20.05 -35.51 19.20
N TYR A 234 -20.09 -36.11 20.39
CA TYR A 234 -19.11 -35.90 21.45
C TYR A 234 -17.69 -35.95 20.86
N ALA A 235 -16.91 -34.94 21.22
CA ALA A 235 -15.52 -34.71 20.89
C ALA A 235 -14.70 -36.00 20.66
N LEU A 236 -14.25 -36.24 19.43
CA LEU A 236 -13.04 -37.02 19.16
C LEU A 236 -12.52 -36.70 17.75
N PHE A 237 -11.19 -36.51 17.65
CA PHE A 237 -10.36 -36.18 16.47
C PHE A 237 -10.18 -34.69 16.15
N ILE A 238 -9.20 -34.00 16.76
CA ILE A 238 -7.72 -34.10 16.68
C ILE A 238 -7.15 -33.19 15.57
N PHE A 239 -6.43 -32.17 16.05
CA PHE A 239 -5.33 -31.47 15.40
C PHE A 239 -4.59 -32.33 14.37
N TYR A 240 -4.78 -32.08 13.09
CA TYR A 240 -3.74 -32.31 12.08
C TYR A 240 -3.88 -31.23 11.01
N HIS A 241 -2.91 -30.31 10.97
CA HIS A 241 -2.78 -29.21 10.02
C HIS A 241 -3.85 -28.09 10.07
N GLN A 242 -3.67 -27.09 10.95
CA GLN A 242 -4.23 -25.72 10.87
C GLN A 242 -5.73 -25.53 10.52
N LEU A 243 -6.54 -26.59 10.53
CA LEU A 243 -7.96 -26.52 10.19
C LEU A 243 -8.76 -26.06 11.41
N ILE A 244 -9.47 -24.94 11.27
CA ILE A 244 -10.43 -24.49 12.28
C ILE A 244 -11.79 -25.10 11.92
N VAL A 245 -12.37 -25.86 12.85
CA VAL A 245 -13.74 -26.40 12.73
C VAL A 245 -14.70 -25.39 13.34
N LEU A 246 -15.65 -24.90 12.54
CA LEU A 246 -16.68 -23.95 12.96
C LEU A 246 -18.03 -24.66 13.08
N HIS A 247 -18.77 -24.32 14.14
CA HIS A 247 -20.10 -24.85 14.45
C HIS A 247 -21.18 -23.97 13.80
N CYS A 248 -22.15 -24.56 13.10
CA CYS A 248 -23.39 -23.86 12.73
C CYS A 248 -24.32 -23.85 13.94
N LEU A 249 -24.71 -22.66 14.42
CA LEU A 249 -25.71 -22.48 15.47
C LEU A 249 -27.12 -22.49 14.89
#